data_AF-A0A928PU87-F1
#
_entry.id   AF-A0A928PU87-F1
#
_cell.length_a   1.000
_cell.length_b   1.000
_cell.length_c   1.000
_cell.angle_alpha   90.00
_cell.angle_beta   90.00
_cell.angle_gamma   90.00
#
_symmetry.space_group_name_H-M   'P 1'
#
loop_
_entity.id
_entity.type
_entity.pdbx_description
1 polymer ?
#
loop_
_entity_poly.entity_id
_entity_poly.type
_entity_poly.pdbx_seq_one_letter_code
_entity_poly.pdbx_strand_id
1 'polypeptide(L)'
;MTENIYEPIEYNYDPYDLCECYEPIFEPPESFLKECTQYWLSEWRKKCKPFVFPNGSYVLNSDGETHYCRNGIMIKVSEHFPSEGRTVEELLEDLVIYQSKQM
;
A
#
# COMPACT_ATOMS: atom_id res chain seq x y z
N MET A 1 -10.75 -33.26 19.39
CA MET A 1 -10.02 -31.98 19.41
C MET A 1 -8.70 -32.23 18.72
N THR A 2 -8.62 -31.94 17.43
CA THR A 2 -7.39 -32.07 16.65
C THR A 2 -6.80 -30.68 16.51
N GLU A 3 -5.70 -30.44 17.21
CA GLU A 3 -4.94 -29.20 17.12
C GLU A 3 -4.29 -29.13 15.73
N ASN A 4 -4.69 -28.15 14.93
CA ASN A 4 -3.99 -27.79 13.70
C ASN A 4 -2.69 -27.09 14.10
N ILE A 5 -1.57 -27.80 13.99
CA ILE A 5 -0.24 -27.20 14.05
C ILE A 5 0.04 -26.65 12.64
N TYR A 6 -0.36 -25.40 12.40
CA TYR A 6 0.18 -24.65 11.27
C TYR A 6 1.56 -24.17 11.69
N GLU A 7 2.60 -24.87 11.24
CA GLU A 7 3.95 -24.30 11.25
C GLU A 7 4.01 -23.15 10.24
N PRO A 8 4.47 -21.96 10.62
CA PRO A 8 4.70 -20.89 9.66
C PRO A 8 5.85 -21.31 8.74
N ILE A 9 5.56 -21.44 7.46
CA ILE A 9 6.59 -21.60 6.43
C ILE A 9 7.36 -20.27 6.41
N GLU A 10 8.56 -20.25 7.01
CA GLU A 10 9.50 -19.14 6.85
C GLU A 10 9.94 -19.12 5.38
N TYR A 11 9.31 -18.23 4.60
CA TYR A 11 9.83 -17.90 3.28
C TYR A 11 11.13 -17.14 3.48
N ASN A 12 12.26 -17.83 3.35
CA ASN A 12 13.54 -17.18 3.19
C ASN A 12 13.54 -16.47 1.82
N TYR A 13 13.00 -15.26 1.80
CA TYR A 13 13.20 -14.30 0.73
C TYR A 13 14.65 -13.82 0.88
N ASP A 14 15.59 -14.61 0.38
CA ASP A 14 16.81 -14.02 -0.15
C ASP A 14 16.38 -13.44 -1.52
N PRO A 15 16.10 -12.13 -1.64
CA PRO A 15 15.99 -11.55 -2.95
C PRO A 15 17.40 -11.68 -3.53
N TYR A 16 17.63 -12.64 -4.43
CA TYR A 16 18.79 -12.59 -5.30
C TYR A 16 18.81 -11.17 -5.86
N ASP A 17 19.79 -10.36 -5.45
CA ASP A 17 19.91 -9.02 -5.99
C ASP A 17 20.36 -9.17 -7.44
N LEU A 18 19.38 -9.17 -8.33
CA LEU A 18 19.62 -9.27 -9.76
C LEU A 18 20.50 -8.11 -10.26
N CYS A 19 20.63 -7.02 -9.49
CA CYS A 19 21.55 -5.93 -9.78
C CYS A 19 23.00 -6.30 -9.47
N GLU A 20 23.27 -7.13 -8.45
CA GLU A 20 24.64 -7.60 -8.15
C GLU A 20 25.19 -8.49 -9.26
N CYS A 21 24.32 -9.22 -9.96
CA CYS A 21 24.69 -10.07 -11.10
C CYS A 21 24.78 -9.33 -12.44
N TYR A 22 24.47 -8.04 -12.48
CA TYR A 22 24.43 -7.26 -13.72
C TYR A 22 25.68 -6.38 -13.86
N GLU A 23 26.67 -6.89 -14.59
CA GLU A 23 27.81 -6.11 -15.06
C GLU A 23 27.56 -5.62 -16.50
N PRO A 24 27.14 -4.36 -16.70
CA PRO A 24 26.94 -3.85 -18.05
C PRO A 24 28.27 -3.75 -18.80
N ILE A 25 28.32 -4.30 -20.02
CA ILE A 25 29.47 -4.14 -20.92
C ILE A 25 29.71 -2.66 -21.29
N PHE A 26 28.67 -1.84 -21.15
CA PHE A 26 28.69 -0.40 -21.43
C PHE A 26 27.64 0.33 -20.58
N GLU A 27 28.02 1.46 -20.00
CA GLU A 27 27.06 2.37 -19.36
C GLU A 27 26.30 3.18 -20.42
N PRO A 28 24.98 2.99 -20.55
CA PRO A 28 24.21 3.72 -21.55
C PRO A 28 24.20 5.23 -21.25
N PRO A 29 24.08 6.10 -22.28
CA PRO A 29 23.95 7.53 -22.08
C PRO A 29 22.74 7.86 -21.19
N GLU A 30 22.88 8.90 -20.36
CA GLU A 30 21.82 9.34 -19.45
C GLU A 30 20.51 9.68 -20.18
N SER A 31 20.61 10.21 -21.40
CA SER A 31 19.45 10.50 -22.25
C SER A 31 18.62 9.25 -22.57
N PHE A 32 19.28 8.11 -22.80
CA PHE A 32 18.65 6.82 -23.07
C PHE A 32 17.97 6.27 -21.82
N LEU A 33 18.65 6.33 -20.66
CA LEU A 33 18.07 5.90 -19.39
C LEU A 33 16.80 6.69 -19.03
N LYS A 34 16.81 8.00 -19.30
CA LYS A 34 15.66 8.88 -19.09
C LYS A 34 14.49 8.50 -20.00
N GLU A 35 14.75 8.21 -21.26
CA GLU A 35 13.74 7.74 -22.22
C GLU A 35 13.15 6.39 -21.80
N CYS A 36 13.99 5.41 -21.46
CA CYS A 36 13.54 4.12 -20.96
C CYS A 36 12.70 4.26 -19.69
N THR A 37 13.11 5.10 -18.74
CA THR A 37 12.35 5.36 -17.51
C THR A 37 10.97 5.91 -17.83
N GLN A 38 10.87 6.89 -18.73
CA GLN A 38 9.59 7.45 -19.15
C GLN A 38 8.70 6.41 -19.85
N TYR A 39 9.28 5.61 -20.75
CA TYR A 39 8.58 4.52 -21.43
C TYR A 39 8.01 3.52 -20.42
N TRP A 40 8.84 2.99 -19.52
CA TRP A 40 8.43 2.01 -18.53
C TRP A 40 7.40 2.57 -17.54
N LEU A 41 7.54 3.82 -17.09
CA LEU A 41 6.51 4.48 -16.27
C LEU A 41 5.18 4.60 -17.03
N SER A 42 5.21 4.91 -18.33
CA SER A 42 4.00 5.01 -19.13
C SER A 42 3.31 3.65 -19.30
N GLU A 43 4.08 2.58 -19.55
CA GLU A 43 3.56 1.23 -19.70
C GLU A 43 3.05 0.67 -18.37
N TRP A 44 3.77 0.95 -17.27
CA TRP A 44 3.34 0.61 -15.92
C TRP A 44 2.00 1.26 -15.59
N ARG A 45 1.83 2.55 -15.86
CA ARG A 45 0.55 3.27 -15.65
C ARG A 45 -0.60 2.73 -16.49
N LYS A 46 -0.33 2.22 -17.69
CA LYS A 46 -1.36 1.61 -18.55
C LYS A 46 -1.77 0.21 -18.06
N LYS A 47 -0.82 -0.58 -17.57
CA LYS A 47 -1.03 -1.99 -17.19
C LYS A 47 -1.48 -2.16 -15.75
N CYS A 48 -0.96 -1.35 -14.84
CA CYS A 48 -1.46 -1.26 -13.48
C CYS A 48 -2.74 -0.43 -13.49
N LYS A 49 -3.90 -1.11 -13.55
CA LYS A 49 -5.12 -0.51 -13.00
C LYS A 49 -4.77 0.01 -11.60
N PRO A 50 -5.26 1.20 -11.17
CA PRO A 50 -5.12 1.60 -9.77
C PRO A 50 -5.49 0.38 -8.93
N PHE A 51 -4.66 0.03 -7.95
CA PHE A 51 -4.90 -1.15 -7.14
C PHE A 51 -6.20 -0.89 -6.36
N VAL A 52 -7.32 -1.23 -6.99
CA VAL A 52 -8.64 -1.08 -6.44
C VAL A 52 -8.69 -2.16 -5.39
N PHE A 53 -8.68 -1.78 -4.12
CA PHE A 53 -9.00 -2.67 -3.02
C PHE A 53 -10.53 -2.73 -2.91
N PRO A 54 -11.22 -3.69 -3.58
CA PRO A 54 -12.69 -3.72 -3.57
C PRO A 54 -13.25 -3.91 -2.15
N ASN A 55 -12.52 -4.66 -1.33
CA ASN A 55 -12.94 -5.04 0.01
C ASN A 55 -12.36 -4.12 1.10
N GLY A 56 -11.61 -3.09 0.72
CA GLY A 56 -10.83 -2.29 1.67
C GLY A 56 -9.59 -3.03 2.17
N SER A 57 -8.48 -2.34 2.39
CA SER A 57 -7.26 -2.91 2.97
C SER A 57 -6.45 -1.83 3.69
N TYR A 58 -5.65 -2.24 4.67
CA TYR A 58 -4.69 -1.35 5.31
C TYR A 58 -3.32 -1.49 4.64
N VAL A 59 -2.69 -0.36 4.35
CA VAL A 59 -1.37 -0.28 3.71
C VAL A 59 -0.43 0.53 4.57
N LEU A 60 0.79 0.03 4.79
CA LEU A 60 1.87 0.75 5.44
C LEU A 60 2.73 1.43 4.38
N ASN A 61 2.80 2.76 4.41
CA ASN A 61 3.66 3.52 3.50
C ASN A 61 5.13 3.44 3.92
N SER A 62 6.03 3.83 3.02
CA SER A 62 7.49 3.90 3.27
C SER A 62 7.87 4.75 4.48
N ASP A 63 7.06 5.74 4.82
CA ASP A 63 7.27 6.63 5.96
C ASP A 63 6.74 6.05 7.29
N GLY A 64 6.26 4.80 7.30
CA GLY A 64 5.70 4.13 8.48
C GLY A 64 4.24 4.50 8.78
N GLU A 65 3.58 5.24 7.89
CA GLU A 65 2.19 5.68 8.09
C GLU A 65 1.18 4.67 7.57
N THR A 66 0.19 4.33 8.40
CA THR A 66 -0.89 3.39 8.01
C THR A 66 -2.04 4.13 7.32
N HIS A 67 -2.45 3.64 6.16
CA HIS A 67 -3.57 4.15 5.39
C HIS A 67 -4.63 3.06 5.17
N TYR A 68 -5.91 3.44 5.23
CA TYR A 68 -7.03 2.62 4.78
C TYR A 68 -7.33 2.93 3.32
N CYS A 69 -7.27 1.90 2.47
CA CYS A 69 -7.46 2.01 1.02
C CYS A 69 -8.71 1.24 0.61
N ARG A 70 -9.67 1.90 -0.04
CA ARG A 70 -10.85 1.25 -0.63
C ARG A 70 -11.26 1.93 -1.92
N ASN A 71 -11.45 1.17 -2.99
CA ASN A 71 -11.91 1.71 -4.29
C ASN A 71 -11.12 2.93 -4.80
N GLY A 72 -9.80 2.97 -4.56
CA GLY A 72 -8.95 4.10 -4.96
C GLY A 72 -9.01 5.32 -4.03
N ILE A 73 -9.83 5.29 -2.98
CA ILE A 73 -9.80 6.23 -1.86
C ILE A 73 -8.73 5.76 -0.88
N MET A 74 -7.86 6.68 -0.45
CA MET A 74 -6.83 6.43 0.55
C MET A 74 -7.02 7.42 1.70
N ILE A 75 -7.20 6.90 2.92
CA ILE A 75 -7.45 7.69 4.13
C ILE A 75 -6.34 7.39 5.12
N LYS A 76 -5.70 8.42 5.66
CA LYS A 76 -4.68 8.27 6.70
C LYS A 76 -5.35 7.87 8.01
N VAL A 77 -4.97 6.71 8.57
CA VAL A 77 -5.66 6.16 9.74
C VAL A 77 -5.54 7.08 10.95
N SER A 78 -4.37 7.67 11.18
CA SER A 78 -4.12 8.54 12.33
C SER A 78 -4.95 9.83 12.34
N GLU A 79 -5.48 10.28 11.20
CA GLU A 79 -6.36 11.45 11.13
C GLU A 79 -7.76 11.15 11.69
N HIS A 80 -8.18 9.89 11.61
CA HIS A 80 -9.51 9.45 12.02
C HIS A 80 -9.52 8.61 13.29
N PHE A 81 -8.39 7.99 13.62
CA PHE A 81 -8.25 7.11 14.77
C PHE A 81 -6.99 7.50 15.55
N PRO A 82 -7.12 8.25 16.66
CA PRO A 82 -6.00 8.54 17.54
C PRO A 82 -5.41 7.25 18.13
N SER A 83 -4.11 7.27 18.42
CA SER A 83 -3.36 6.13 18.96
C SER A 83 -3.87 5.61 20.31
N GLU A 84 -4.52 6.49 21.08
CA GLU A 84 -5.13 6.16 22.38
C GLU A 84 -6.52 5.51 22.22
N GLY A 85 -7.02 5.39 20.99
CA GLY A 85 -8.37 4.93 20.69
C GLY A 85 -9.43 6.02 20.89
N ARG A 86 -10.67 5.71 20.53
CA ARG A 86 -11.86 6.54 20.82
C ARG A 86 -12.83 5.73 21.66
N THR A 87 -13.57 6.42 22.51
CA THR A 87 -14.69 5.84 23.25
C THR A 87 -15.86 5.53 22.31
N VAL A 88 -16.76 4.65 22.74
CA VAL A 88 -17.95 4.30 21.95
C VAL A 88 -18.88 5.50 21.82
N GLU A 89 -19.00 6.32 22.87
CA GLU A 89 -19.77 7.55 22.89
C GLU A 89 -19.30 8.55 21.82
N GLU A 90 -18.00 8.76 21.69
CA GLU A 90 -17.42 9.65 20.65
C GLU A 90 -17.72 9.14 19.24
N LEU A 91 -17.66 7.82 19.02
CA LEU A 91 -17.99 7.21 17.73
C LEU A 91 -19.49 7.36 17.39
N LEU A 92 -20.36 7.26 18.40
CA LEU A 92 -21.80 7.46 18.24
C LEU A 92 -22.15 8.91 17.92
N GLU A 93 -21.50 9.87 18.57
CA GLU A 93 -21.67 11.29 18.31
C GLU A 93 -21.28 11.65 16.86
N ASP A 94 -20.12 11.18 16.40
CA ASP A 94 -19.68 11.36 15.01
C ASP A 94 -20.66 10.77 13.99
N LEU A 95 -21.22 9.59 14.28
CA LEU A 95 -22.22 8.95 13.43
C LEU A 95 -23.50 9.78 13.32
N VAL A 96 -23.99 10.32 14.44
CA VAL A 96 -25.19 11.17 14.46
C VAL A 96 -24.95 12.45 13.68
N ILE A 97 -23.80 13.11 13.88
CA ILE A 97 -23.42 14.32 13.15
C ILE A 97 -23.34 14.03 11.65
N TYR A 98 -22.70 12.93 11.26
CA TYR A 98 -22.61 12.55 9.86
C TYR A 98 -23.99 12.35 9.23
N GLN A 99 -24.88 11.57 9.87
CA GLN A 99 -26.23 11.33 9.38
C GLN A 99 -27.05 12.61 9.26
N SER A 100 -26.93 13.53 10.23
CA SER A 100 -27.63 14.82 10.18
C SER A 100 -27.19 15.73 9.02
N LYS A 101 -25.98 15.55 8.49
CA LYS A 101 -25.45 16.30 7.33
C LYS A 101 -25.86 15.71 5.98
N GLN A 102 -26.37 14.48 5.97
CA GLN A 102 -26.84 13.78 4.77
C GLN A 102 -28.36 13.94 4.54
N MET A 103 -29.08 14.50 5.52
CA MET A 103 -30.50 14.86 5.44
C MET A 103 -30.67 16.29 4.93
#